data_AF-A0A7W4GJ59-F1
#
_entry.id   AF-A0A7W4GJ59-F1
#
_cell.length_a   1.000
_cell.length_b   1.000
_cell.length_c   1.000
_cell.angle_alpha   90.00
_cell.angle_beta   90.00
_cell.angle_gamma   90.00
#
_symmetry.space_group_name_H-M   'P 1'
#
loop_
_entity.id
_entity.type
_entity.pdbx_description
1 polymer ?
#
loop_
_entity_poly.entity_id
_entity_poly.type
_entity_poly.pdbx_seq_one_letter_code
_entity_poly.pdbx_strand_id
1 'polypeptide(L)'
;LGGVSNSFNTPGAEKHCIFLDSLDSANLFHHKLMDALLQLNETQDQLGIGIVGAGATGVELAAELHHVIESVREYGYQNISKDHLDINLIEASPKILPQLPEQVSTRAQTVLSKLGVKLHLGVQVKEVTKEGFVTATGETIKANIKVWAAGVKGPKVFENFTQLPVTPRNQIDVDDCMRVKGINDIYALGDCAQLILPSGKPVPPRAQAAAQMADRLYANICLKMKQQPEKPFVYKDYGSLVSLSRFSAVGNLMGSLRSGDFFVEGHIARLMYISLYQRHLASLYGWFSASVYRIAQKLLRWQRPKLKLH
;
A
#
# COMPACT_ATOMS: atom_id res chain seq x y z
N LEU A 1 3.07 -13.71 9.34
CA LEU A 1 4.07 -12.68 9.68
C LEU A 1 4.10 -11.53 8.67
N GLY A 2 3.55 -11.69 7.46
CA GLY A 2 3.35 -10.57 6.53
C GLY A 2 4.65 -9.99 6.00
N GLY A 3 4.58 -8.80 5.42
CA GLY A 3 5.73 -8.03 4.96
C GLY A 3 5.86 -6.74 5.77
N VAL A 4 7.08 -6.19 5.78
CA VAL A 4 7.36 -4.84 6.27
C VAL A 4 7.91 -4.00 5.13
N SER A 5 7.86 -2.68 5.28
CA SER A 5 8.41 -1.77 4.28
C SER A 5 9.92 -1.99 4.11
N ASN A 6 10.41 -1.86 2.88
CA ASN A 6 11.84 -1.99 2.60
C ASN A 6 12.48 -0.62 2.38
N SER A 7 13.30 -0.19 3.34
CA SER A 7 14.12 1.01 3.23
C SER A 7 15.30 0.86 2.26
N PHE A 8 15.57 -0.33 1.70
CA PHE A 8 16.70 -0.62 0.82
C PHE A 8 18.07 -0.22 1.42
N ASN A 9 18.16 -0.22 2.76
CA ASN A 9 19.31 0.28 3.51
C ASN A 9 19.64 1.75 3.23
N THR A 10 18.68 2.56 2.77
CA THR A 10 18.82 4.00 2.61
C THR A 10 19.14 4.65 3.98
N PRO A 11 20.31 5.28 4.14
CA PRO A 11 20.69 5.93 5.39
C PRO A 11 19.64 6.93 5.86
N GLY A 12 19.39 6.93 7.18
CA GLY A 12 18.44 7.85 7.82
C GLY A 12 16.95 7.52 7.61
N ALA A 13 16.57 6.64 6.68
CA ALA A 13 15.16 6.31 6.42
C ALA A 13 14.46 5.78 7.69
N GLU A 14 15.05 4.81 8.38
CA GLU A 14 14.52 4.24 9.64
C GLU A 14 14.39 5.27 10.77
N LYS A 15 15.20 6.34 10.74
CA LYS A 15 15.24 7.37 11.79
C LYS A 15 14.29 8.52 11.52
N HIS A 16 14.10 8.88 10.25
CA HIS A 16 13.45 10.13 9.85
C HIS A 16 12.11 9.93 9.14
N CYS A 17 11.81 8.71 8.66
CA CYS A 17 10.56 8.40 7.98
C CYS A 17 9.56 7.68 8.89
N ILE A 18 8.28 7.85 8.57
CA ILE A 18 7.20 7.01 9.04
C ILE A 18 6.92 5.97 7.95
N PHE A 19 6.89 4.68 8.32
CA PHE A 19 6.59 3.58 7.40
C PHE A 19 5.12 3.21 7.50
N LEU A 20 4.39 3.16 6.38
CA LEU A 20 2.95 2.86 6.39
C LEU A 20 2.65 1.38 6.16
N ASP A 21 3.14 0.53 7.06
CA ASP A 21 2.95 -0.93 7.05
C ASP A 21 2.20 -1.48 8.27
N SER A 22 1.85 -0.62 9.24
CA SER A 22 1.09 -0.99 10.43
C SER A 22 0.04 0.06 10.81
N LEU A 23 -0.95 -0.35 11.61
CA LEU A 23 -1.95 0.57 12.16
C LEU A 23 -1.32 1.61 13.09
N ASP A 24 -0.34 1.20 13.90
CA ASP A 24 0.35 2.09 14.82
C ASP A 24 1.12 3.18 14.07
N SER A 25 1.80 2.82 12.98
CA SER A 25 2.48 3.80 12.13
C SER A 25 1.50 4.73 11.42
N ALA A 26 0.33 4.22 10.99
CA ALA A 26 -0.72 5.06 10.41
C ALA A 26 -1.30 6.06 11.43
N ASN A 27 -1.50 5.63 12.68
CA ASN A 27 -1.91 6.51 13.77
C ASN A 27 -0.82 7.55 14.09
N LEU A 28 0.46 7.16 14.10
CA LEU A 28 1.58 8.09 14.29
C LEU A 28 1.62 9.15 13.18
N PHE A 29 1.42 8.74 11.93
CA PHE A 29 1.31 9.67 10.81
C PHE A 29 0.13 10.63 11.00
N HIS A 30 -1.05 10.11 11.34
CA HIS A 30 -2.25 10.92 11.58
C HIS A 30 -2.00 11.98 12.66
N HIS A 31 -1.45 11.59 13.82
CA HIS A 31 -1.14 12.54 14.89
C HIS A 31 -0.14 13.61 14.44
N LYS A 32 0.97 13.22 13.82
CA LYS A 32 1.97 14.18 13.31
C LYS A 32 1.41 15.13 12.28
N LEU A 33 0.50 14.65 11.42
CA LEU A 33 -0.19 15.47 10.45
C LEU A 33 -1.11 16.48 11.14
N MET A 34 -1.90 16.04 12.13
CA MET A 34 -2.77 16.95 12.89
C MET A 34 -1.97 18.01 13.63
N ASP A 35 -0.91 17.63 14.35
CA ASP A 35 -0.03 18.57 15.06
C ASP A 35 0.56 19.61 14.11
N ALA A 36 1.03 19.17 12.94
CA ALA A 36 1.59 20.07 11.93
C ALA A 36 0.53 21.02 11.35
N LEU A 37 -0.71 20.55 11.15
CA LEU A 37 -1.81 21.40 10.68
C LEU A 37 -2.26 22.41 11.74
N LEU A 38 -2.25 22.03 13.02
CA LEU A 38 -2.54 22.96 14.11
C LEU A 38 -1.48 24.07 14.17
N GLN A 39 -0.21 23.72 14.08
CA GLN A 39 0.88 24.70 14.03
C GLN A 39 0.79 25.59 12.79
N LEU A 40 0.39 25.01 11.66
CA LEU A 40 0.19 25.72 10.41
C LEU A 40 -0.93 26.78 10.51
N ASN A 41 -2.00 26.51 11.25
CA ASN A 41 -3.08 27.47 11.47
C ASN A 41 -2.61 28.75 12.20
N GLU A 42 -1.60 28.62 13.05
CA GLU A 42 -1.01 29.72 13.82
C GLU A 42 0.08 30.47 13.04
N THR A 43 0.96 29.74 12.34
CA THR A 43 2.16 30.29 11.69
C THR A 43 1.96 30.70 10.24
N GLN A 44 1.03 30.06 9.53
CA GLN A 44 0.81 30.19 8.08
C GLN A 44 2.06 29.89 7.21
N ASP A 45 3.00 29.10 7.75
CA ASP A 45 4.17 28.62 7.02
C ASP A 45 3.81 27.57 5.93
N GLN A 46 4.80 27.02 5.22
CA GLN A 46 4.57 25.88 4.31
C GLN A 46 4.76 24.55 5.05
N LEU A 47 3.84 23.62 4.86
CA LEU A 47 3.92 22.25 5.34
C LEU A 47 4.28 21.30 4.20
N GLY A 48 5.56 20.91 4.13
CA GLY A 48 6.05 19.91 3.20
C GLY A 48 5.81 18.49 3.68
N ILE A 49 5.15 17.67 2.86
CA ILE A 49 5.00 16.23 3.06
C ILE A 49 5.67 15.52 1.89
N GLY A 50 6.69 14.71 2.16
CA GLY A 50 7.32 13.89 1.14
C GLY A 50 7.07 12.40 1.35
N ILE A 51 6.72 11.73 0.27
CA ILE A 51 6.30 10.33 0.23
C ILE A 51 7.22 9.59 -0.74
N VAL A 52 8.00 8.63 -0.25
CA VAL A 52 8.85 7.77 -1.08
C VAL A 52 8.07 6.53 -1.48
N GLY A 53 7.99 6.26 -2.78
CA GLY A 53 7.29 5.13 -3.39
C GLY A 53 5.94 5.51 -3.96
N ALA A 54 5.82 5.54 -5.29
CA ALA A 54 4.57 5.78 -6.02
C ALA A 54 3.87 4.47 -6.42
N GLY A 55 3.92 3.46 -5.54
CA GLY A 55 3.01 2.32 -5.58
C GLY A 55 1.59 2.71 -5.15
N ALA A 56 0.69 1.72 -5.05
CA ALA A 56 -0.70 1.97 -4.66
C ALA A 56 -0.81 2.78 -3.35
N THR A 57 -0.06 2.37 -2.31
CA THR A 57 -0.06 3.05 -1.00
C THR A 57 0.34 4.52 -1.08
N GLY A 58 1.45 4.84 -1.74
CA GLY A 58 1.92 6.23 -1.83
C GLY A 58 1.01 7.12 -2.69
N VAL A 59 0.47 6.58 -3.78
CA VAL A 59 -0.49 7.27 -4.64
C VAL A 59 -1.80 7.54 -3.90
N GLU A 60 -2.34 6.55 -3.19
CA GLU A 60 -3.56 6.70 -2.38
C GLU A 60 -3.34 7.75 -1.29
N LEU A 61 -2.22 7.69 -0.57
CA LEU A 61 -1.89 8.67 0.47
C LEU A 61 -1.79 10.09 -0.08
N ALA A 62 -1.06 10.29 -1.19
CA ALA A 62 -0.89 11.59 -1.81
C ALA A 62 -2.24 12.20 -2.24
N ALA A 63 -3.13 11.36 -2.80
CA ALA A 63 -4.47 11.79 -3.16
C ALA A 63 -5.35 12.16 -1.95
N GLU A 64 -5.30 11.36 -0.88
CA GLU A 64 -6.08 11.62 0.34
C GLU A 64 -5.60 12.88 1.08
N LEU A 65 -4.29 13.15 1.10
CA LEU A 65 -3.72 14.33 1.76
C LEU A 65 -4.27 15.67 1.22
N HIS A 66 -4.59 15.73 -0.08
CA HIS A 66 -5.22 16.92 -0.67
C HIS A 66 -6.55 17.29 0.00
N HIS A 67 -7.28 16.30 0.55
CA HIS A 67 -8.59 16.51 1.17
C HIS A 67 -8.53 16.82 2.66
N VAL A 68 -7.37 16.64 3.30
CA VAL A 68 -7.23 16.90 4.73
C VAL A 68 -7.45 18.39 5.02
N ILE A 69 -6.94 19.27 4.16
CA ILE A 69 -7.12 20.73 4.30
C ILE A 69 -8.61 21.12 4.26
N GLU A 70 -9.36 20.61 3.28
CA GLU A 70 -10.81 20.87 3.19
C GLU A 70 -11.53 20.41 4.46
N SER A 71 -11.15 19.24 4.96
CA SER A 71 -11.77 18.66 6.16
C SER A 71 -11.44 19.46 7.43
N VAL A 72 -10.20 19.94 7.58
CA VAL A 72 -9.75 20.72 8.74
C VAL A 72 -10.41 22.11 8.79
N ARG A 73 -10.65 22.74 7.64
CA ARG A 73 -11.42 24.00 7.56
C ARG A 73 -12.86 23.84 8.06
N GLU A 74 -13.48 22.68 7.85
CA GLU A 74 -14.82 22.38 8.39
C GLU A 74 -14.86 22.38 9.92
N TYR A 75 -13.71 22.26 10.61
CA TYR A 75 -13.60 22.31 12.08
C TYR A 75 -13.15 23.67 12.63
N GLY A 76 -13.16 24.73 11.82
CA GLY A 76 -12.89 26.10 12.29
C GLY A 76 -11.46 26.60 12.11
N TYR A 77 -10.56 25.78 11.55
CA TYR A 77 -9.20 26.20 11.20
C TYR A 77 -9.19 26.93 9.84
N GLN A 78 -9.64 28.18 9.84
CA GLN A 78 -9.89 28.94 8.61
C GLN A 78 -8.62 29.52 7.96
N ASN A 79 -7.51 29.59 8.70
CA ASN A 79 -6.26 30.20 8.24
C ASN A 79 -5.45 29.28 7.30
N ILE A 80 -5.86 28.03 7.15
CA ILE A 80 -5.17 27.05 6.30
C ILE A 80 -5.82 27.01 4.92
N SER A 81 -5.00 27.13 3.87
CA SER A 81 -5.40 26.92 2.47
C SER A 81 -4.61 25.75 1.85
N LYS A 82 -5.05 25.29 0.68
CA LYS A 82 -4.36 24.24 -0.08
C LYS A 82 -2.94 24.63 -0.47
N ASP A 83 -2.70 25.93 -0.65
CA ASP A 83 -1.40 26.47 -1.08
C ASP A 83 -0.33 26.35 0.00
N HIS A 84 -0.71 26.08 1.25
CA HIS A 84 0.22 25.85 2.36
C HIS A 84 0.74 24.41 2.43
N LEU A 85 0.18 23.49 1.64
CA LEU A 85 0.55 22.08 1.68
C LEU A 85 1.36 21.70 0.44
N ASP A 86 2.62 21.34 0.64
CA ASP A 86 3.50 20.89 -0.44
C ASP A 86 3.68 19.36 -0.41
N ILE A 87 2.92 18.66 -1.25
CA ILE A 87 2.96 17.19 -1.33
C ILE A 87 3.93 16.76 -2.42
N ASN A 88 5.00 16.07 -2.03
CA ASN A 88 6.04 15.55 -2.92
C ASN A 88 5.97 14.02 -2.96
N LEU A 89 5.66 13.43 -4.12
CA LEU A 89 5.66 11.98 -4.32
C LEU A 89 6.90 11.59 -5.14
N ILE A 90 7.78 10.78 -4.56
CA ILE A 90 9.11 10.46 -5.07
C ILE A 90 9.16 9.00 -5.48
N GLU A 91 9.55 8.72 -6.73
CA GLU A 91 9.58 7.38 -7.30
C GLU A 91 10.83 7.19 -8.17
N ALA A 92 11.54 6.08 -7.96
CA ALA A 92 12.74 5.73 -8.71
C ALA A 92 12.41 5.27 -10.15
N SER A 93 11.23 4.69 -10.35
CA SER A 93 10.69 4.38 -11.68
C SER A 93 10.34 5.66 -12.47
N PRO A 94 10.41 5.63 -13.82
CA PRO A 94 9.97 6.75 -14.66
C PRO A 94 8.46 6.99 -14.62
N LYS A 95 7.68 6.12 -13.97
CA LYS A 95 6.23 6.23 -13.82
C LYS A 95 5.73 5.78 -12.45
N ILE A 96 4.55 6.29 -12.07
CA ILE A 96 3.81 5.82 -10.89
C ILE A 96 3.13 4.47 -11.19
N LEU A 97 2.70 3.77 -10.14
CA LEU A 97 2.01 2.48 -10.22
C LEU A 97 2.70 1.52 -11.22
N PRO A 98 4.03 1.29 -11.11
CA PRO A 98 4.81 0.67 -12.19
C PRO A 98 4.37 -0.76 -12.54
N GLN A 99 3.64 -1.41 -11.63
CA GLN A 99 3.08 -2.76 -11.80
C GLN A 99 1.72 -2.78 -12.52
N LEU A 100 1.18 -1.62 -12.90
CA LEU A 100 -0.10 -1.48 -13.57
C LEU A 100 0.08 -1.06 -15.05
N PRO A 101 -0.94 -1.31 -15.90
CA PRO A 101 -0.90 -0.88 -17.30
C PRO A 101 -0.70 0.64 -17.44
N GLU A 102 -0.05 1.05 -18.53
CA GLU A 102 0.34 2.44 -18.78
C GLU A 102 -0.84 3.41 -18.66
N GLN A 103 -2.00 3.04 -19.22
CA GLN A 103 -3.22 3.84 -19.16
C GLN A 103 -3.66 4.17 -17.73
N VAL A 104 -3.49 3.22 -16.78
CA VAL A 104 -3.80 3.44 -15.35
C VAL A 104 -2.82 4.43 -14.73
N SER A 105 -1.53 4.27 -15.01
CA SER A 105 -0.48 5.17 -14.54
C SER A 105 -0.68 6.60 -15.04
N THR A 106 -0.84 6.80 -16.35
CA THR A 106 -1.04 8.13 -16.96
C THR A 106 -2.27 8.83 -16.41
N ARG A 107 -3.36 8.07 -16.19
CA ARG A 107 -4.58 8.64 -15.63
C ARG A 107 -4.40 9.08 -14.19
N ALA A 108 -3.82 8.22 -13.35
CA ALA A 108 -3.53 8.55 -11.96
C ALA A 108 -2.58 9.75 -11.86
N GLN A 109 -1.56 9.83 -12.72
CA GLN A 109 -0.64 10.96 -12.81
C GLN A 109 -1.38 12.26 -13.12
N THR A 110 -2.27 12.25 -14.13
CA THR A 110 -3.09 13.41 -14.48
C THR A 110 -3.95 13.88 -13.30
N VAL A 111 -4.51 12.95 -12.53
CA VAL A 111 -5.32 13.28 -11.35
C VAL A 111 -4.45 13.88 -10.25
N LEU A 112 -3.33 13.25 -9.89
CA LEU A 112 -2.42 13.75 -8.87
C LEU A 112 -1.87 15.15 -9.20
N SER A 113 -1.50 15.39 -10.45
CA SER A 113 -1.05 16.72 -10.89
C SER A 113 -2.15 17.78 -10.76
N LYS A 114 -3.42 17.44 -11.05
CA LYS A 114 -4.55 18.35 -10.82
C LYS A 114 -4.82 18.63 -9.34
N LEU A 115 -4.44 17.70 -8.47
CA LEU A 115 -4.48 17.88 -7.01
C LEU A 115 -3.27 18.67 -6.48
N GLY A 116 -2.37 19.13 -7.36
CA GLY A 116 -1.18 19.89 -6.95
C GLY A 116 -0.06 19.04 -6.37
N VAL A 117 -0.12 17.71 -6.48
CA VAL A 117 0.97 16.82 -6.03
C VAL A 117 2.16 16.96 -6.98
N LYS A 118 3.34 17.27 -6.43
CA LYS A 118 4.61 17.30 -7.16
C LYS A 118 5.15 15.89 -7.32
N LEU A 119 5.31 15.45 -8.56
CA LEU A 119 5.78 14.11 -8.90
C LEU A 119 7.26 14.15 -9.27
N HIS A 120 8.08 13.45 -8.50
CA HIS A 120 9.52 13.29 -8.72
C HIS A 120 9.77 11.87 -9.25
N LEU A 121 9.59 11.68 -10.56
CA LEU A 121 9.72 10.38 -11.24
C LEU A 121 11.14 10.18 -11.77
N GLY A 122 11.63 8.95 -11.78
CA GLY A 122 13.03 8.66 -12.11
C GLY A 122 14.02 9.14 -11.03
N VAL A 123 13.53 9.47 -9.84
CA VAL A 123 14.31 10.04 -8.75
C VAL A 123 14.51 9.01 -7.64
N GLN A 124 15.76 8.56 -7.49
CA GLN A 124 16.14 7.68 -6.40
C GLN A 124 16.56 8.50 -5.17
N VAL A 125 16.04 8.15 -3.99
CA VAL A 125 16.50 8.70 -2.71
C VAL A 125 17.77 7.98 -2.27
N LYS A 126 18.83 8.75 -2.03
CA LYS A 126 20.13 8.26 -1.55
C LYS A 126 20.20 8.25 -0.02
N GLU A 127 19.66 9.27 0.62
CA GLU A 127 19.69 9.44 2.08
C GLU A 127 18.47 10.24 2.54
N VAL A 128 18.03 10.02 3.77
CA VAL A 128 17.00 10.82 4.43
C VAL A 128 17.62 11.58 5.60
N THR A 129 17.48 12.91 5.59
CA THR A 129 17.99 13.78 6.66
C THR A 129 16.82 14.36 7.48
N LYS A 130 17.15 15.22 8.45
CA LYS A 130 16.13 15.97 9.19
C LYS A 130 15.35 16.91 8.27
N GLU A 131 16.02 17.51 7.29
CA GLU A 131 15.50 18.52 6.36
C GLU A 131 14.64 17.92 5.24
N GLY A 132 14.93 16.69 4.79
CA GLY A 132 14.22 16.09 3.67
C GLY A 132 14.88 14.85 3.09
N PHE A 133 14.67 14.64 1.79
CA PHE A 133 15.21 13.52 1.02
C PHE A 133 16.35 14.01 0.13
N VAL A 134 17.54 13.45 0.31
CA VAL A 134 18.69 13.69 -0.57
C VAL A 134 18.61 12.69 -1.71
N THR A 135 18.51 13.19 -2.94
CA THR A 135 18.42 12.37 -4.15
C THR A 135 19.80 11.82 -4.56
N ALA A 136 19.82 10.84 -5.45
CA ALA A 136 21.06 10.32 -6.03
C ALA A 136 21.87 11.38 -6.80
N THR A 137 21.22 12.45 -7.28
CA THR A 137 21.87 13.58 -7.96
C THR A 137 22.40 14.65 -7.00
N GLY A 138 22.14 14.51 -5.69
CA GLY A 138 22.56 15.45 -4.65
C GLY A 138 21.56 16.58 -4.35
N GLU A 139 20.44 16.64 -5.07
CA GLU A 139 19.35 17.57 -4.76
C GLU A 139 18.67 17.18 -3.45
N THR A 140 18.17 18.17 -2.70
CA THR A 140 17.38 17.93 -1.49
C THR A 140 15.92 18.33 -1.68
N ILE A 141 15.02 17.35 -1.63
CA ILE A 141 13.57 17.56 -1.60
C ILE A 141 13.17 17.77 -0.13
N LYS A 142 12.86 19.01 0.25
CA LYS A 142 12.50 19.37 1.63
C LYS A 142 11.17 18.75 2.04
N ALA A 143 11.09 18.26 3.28
CA ALA A 143 9.86 17.71 3.83
C ALA A 143 9.85 17.75 5.37
N ASN A 144 8.82 18.35 5.95
CA ASN A 144 8.56 18.34 7.39
C ASN A 144 8.14 16.94 7.84
N ILE A 145 7.17 16.35 7.14
CA ILE A 145 6.71 14.97 7.36
C ILE A 145 7.24 14.09 6.23
N LYS A 146 7.93 13.01 6.59
CA LYS A 146 8.58 12.09 5.67
C LYS A 146 7.94 10.72 5.79
N VAL A 147 7.42 10.19 4.70
CA VAL A 147 6.75 8.89 4.64
C VAL A 147 7.49 7.97 3.69
N TRP A 148 7.69 6.72 4.11
CA TRP A 148 8.26 5.68 3.27
C TRP A 148 7.21 4.61 3.00
N ALA A 149 6.78 4.52 1.75
CA ALA A 149 5.79 3.58 1.23
C ALA A 149 6.35 2.70 0.10
N ALA A 150 7.68 2.64 -0.03
CA ALA A 150 8.37 1.88 -1.05
C ALA A 150 8.86 0.52 -0.54
N GLY A 151 8.70 -0.49 -1.39
CA GLY A 151 9.27 -1.82 -1.21
C GLY A 151 8.63 -2.66 -0.10
N VAL A 152 8.65 -3.98 -0.29
CA VAL A 152 8.22 -4.95 0.72
C VAL A 152 9.36 -5.96 0.92
N LYS A 153 9.65 -6.26 2.17
CA LYS A 153 10.61 -7.30 2.60
C LYS A 153 9.99 -8.13 3.73
N GLY A 154 10.53 -9.31 4.01
CA GLY A 154 10.06 -10.07 5.17
C GLY A 154 10.54 -9.47 6.50
N PRO A 155 9.86 -9.76 7.62
CA PRO A 155 10.15 -9.18 8.93
C PRO A 155 11.51 -9.60 9.49
N LYS A 156 12.19 -8.69 10.20
CA LYS A 156 13.53 -8.89 10.79
C LYS A 156 13.65 -10.14 11.68
N VAL A 157 12.54 -10.63 12.25
CA VAL A 157 12.52 -11.84 13.09
C VAL A 157 13.12 -13.06 12.36
N PHE A 158 13.05 -13.11 11.03
CA PHE A 158 13.64 -14.18 10.24
C PHE A 158 15.16 -14.25 10.26
N GLU A 159 15.83 -13.12 10.50
CA GLU A 159 17.29 -13.06 10.64
C GLU A 159 17.78 -13.85 11.88
N ASN A 160 16.89 -14.06 12.86
CA ASN A 160 17.20 -14.83 14.07
C ASN A 160 17.07 -16.36 13.88
N PHE A 161 16.49 -16.82 12.77
CA PHE A 161 16.28 -18.24 12.49
C PHE A 161 17.29 -18.75 11.46
N THR A 162 18.47 -19.16 11.93
CA THR A 162 19.59 -19.63 11.08
C THR A 162 19.27 -20.85 10.24
N GLN A 163 18.24 -21.62 10.59
CA GLN A 163 17.82 -22.82 9.87
C GLN A 163 16.82 -22.52 8.75
N LEU A 164 16.18 -21.33 8.74
CA LEU A 164 15.24 -20.98 7.68
C LEU A 164 16.01 -20.49 6.44
N PRO A 165 15.71 -21.01 5.24
CA PRO A 165 16.25 -20.45 4.00
C PRO A 165 15.60 -19.09 3.77
N VAL A 166 16.39 -18.03 3.99
CA VAL A 166 15.94 -16.65 3.85
C VAL A 166 16.63 -15.98 2.67
N THR A 167 15.84 -15.28 1.87
CA THR A 167 16.26 -14.62 0.64
C THR A 167 16.88 -13.25 0.94
N PRO A 168 17.55 -12.57 -0.01
CA PRO A 168 18.09 -11.22 0.22
C PRO A 168 17.04 -10.16 0.60
N ARG A 169 15.76 -10.38 0.28
CA ARG A 169 14.64 -9.54 0.73
C ARG A 169 14.05 -10.01 2.07
N ASN A 170 14.81 -10.80 2.81
CA ASN A 170 14.42 -11.36 4.10
C ASN A 170 13.10 -12.15 4.06
N GLN A 171 12.76 -12.76 2.91
CA GLN A 171 11.56 -13.61 2.76
C GLN A 171 11.97 -15.09 2.84
N ILE A 172 11.11 -15.94 3.41
CA ILE A 172 11.33 -17.39 3.48
C ILE A 172 11.21 -18.00 2.08
N ASP A 173 12.23 -18.72 1.63
CA ASP A 173 12.23 -19.39 0.32
C ASP A 173 11.38 -20.67 0.39
N VAL A 174 10.39 -20.76 -0.51
CA VAL A 174 9.43 -21.87 -0.55
C VAL A 174 9.37 -22.54 -1.91
N ASP A 175 8.94 -23.80 -1.93
CA ASP A 175 8.62 -24.52 -3.16
C ASP A 175 7.25 -24.11 -3.75
N ASP A 176 6.87 -24.77 -4.85
CA ASP A 176 5.59 -24.52 -5.53
C ASP A 176 4.35 -24.90 -4.70
N CYS A 177 4.52 -25.69 -3.65
CA CYS A 177 3.49 -26.08 -2.69
C CYS A 177 3.49 -25.22 -1.42
N MET A 178 4.32 -24.16 -1.39
CA MET A 178 4.54 -23.24 -0.25
C MET A 178 5.23 -23.88 0.96
N ARG A 179 5.92 -25.01 0.77
CA ARG A 179 6.76 -25.63 1.81
C ARG A 179 8.10 -24.92 1.86
N VAL A 180 8.63 -24.74 3.06
CA VAL A 180 9.97 -24.19 3.25
C VAL A 180 11.00 -25.13 2.64
N LYS A 181 11.87 -24.60 1.78
CA LYS A 181 12.86 -25.45 1.10
C LYS A 181 13.79 -26.13 2.11
N GLY A 182 13.96 -27.44 1.97
CA GLY A 182 14.82 -28.23 2.85
C GLY A 182 14.25 -28.51 4.24
N ILE A 183 13.05 -28.02 4.58
CA ILE A 183 12.39 -28.32 5.85
C ILE A 183 10.99 -28.87 5.62
N ASN A 184 10.79 -30.12 6.03
CA ASN A 184 9.49 -30.76 5.98
C ASN A 184 8.54 -30.11 7.00
N ASP A 185 7.24 -30.14 6.69
CA ASP A 185 6.16 -29.74 7.61
C ASP A 185 6.10 -28.25 8.00
N ILE A 186 7.01 -27.41 7.49
CA ILE A 186 6.93 -25.95 7.64
C ILE A 186 6.48 -25.34 6.31
N TYR A 187 5.52 -24.41 6.40
CA TYR A 187 4.97 -23.69 5.27
C TYR A 187 5.04 -22.18 5.51
N ALA A 188 5.20 -21.40 4.44
CA ALA A 188 5.15 -19.94 4.50
C ALA A 188 4.35 -19.39 3.31
N LEU A 189 3.54 -18.35 3.54
CA LEU A 189 2.67 -17.76 2.52
C LEU A 189 2.60 -16.23 2.64
N GLY A 190 2.12 -15.59 1.57
CA GLY A 190 1.98 -14.14 1.50
C GLY A 190 3.34 -13.45 1.51
N ASP A 191 3.37 -12.20 1.95
CA ASP A 191 4.54 -11.33 1.79
C ASP A 191 5.79 -11.78 2.56
N CYS A 192 5.64 -12.68 3.55
CA CYS A 192 6.76 -13.26 4.27
C CYS A 192 7.50 -14.37 3.49
N ALA A 193 6.93 -14.85 2.39
CA ALA A 193 7.46 -15.96 1.61
C ALA A 193 7.82 -15.51 0.19
N GLN A 194 8.88 -16.10 -0.37
CA GLN A 194 9.20 -16.00 -1.79
C GLN A 194 8.86 -17.32 -2.47
N LEU A 195 7.77 -17.29 -3.26
CA LEU A 195 7.44 -18.35 -4.20
C LEU A 195 7.75 -17.85 -5.62
N ILE A 196 8.56 -18.61 -6.37
CA ILE A 196 8.88 -18.31 -7.77
C ILE A 196 7.88 -19.01 -8.68
N LEU A 197 7.19 -18.23 -9.52
CA LEU A 197 6.25 -18.74 -10.51
C LEU A 197 7.00 -19.41 -11.67
N PRO A 198 6.34 -20.27 -12.47
CA PRO A 198 6.95 -20.85 -13.68
C PRO A 198 7.51 -19.82 -14.67
N SER A 199 7.04 -18.57 -14.61
CA SER A 199 7.57 -17.45 -15.40
C SER A 199 8.95 -16.95 -14.93
N GLY A 200 9.51 -17.52 -13.86
CA GLY A 200 10.76 -17.07 -13.23
C GLY A 200 10.60 -15.84 -12.31
N LYS A 201 9.41 -15.25 -12.24
CA LYS A 201 9.13 -14.09 -11.38
C LYS A 201 8.55 -14.51 -10.04
N PRO A 202 8.85 -13.79 -8.95
CA PRO A 202 8.19 -14.04 -7.67
C PRO A 202 6.70 -13.68 -7.74
N VAL A 203 5.88 -14.34 -6.92
CA VAL A 203 4.51 -13.92 -6.64
C VAL A 203 4.51 -12.47 -6.14
N PRO A 204 3.64 -11.59 -6.65
CA PRO A 204 3.62 -10.19 -6.24
C PRO A 204 3.12 -10.04 -4.78
N PRO A 205 3.68 -9.11 -3.99
CA PRO A 205 3.26 -8.89 -2.60
C PRO A 205 1.91 -8.16 -2.58
N ARG A 206 0.82 -8.92 -2.67
CA ARG A 206 -0.55 -8.41 -2.79
C ARG A 206 -1.48 -9.23 -1.91
N ALA A 207 -2.46 -8.57 -1.30
CA ALA A 207 -3.49 -9.24 -0.51
C ALA A 207 -4.23 -10.34 -1.29
N GLN A 208 -4.51 -10.14 -2.59
CA GLN A 208 -5.14 -11.18 -3.43
C GLN A 208 -4.25 -12.42 -3.60
N ALA A 209 -2.92 -12.25 -3.67
CA ALA A 209 -1.98 -13.34 -3.79
C ALA A 209 -1.93 -14.12 -2.47
N ALA A 210 -1.81 -13.42 -1.34
CA ALA A 210 -1.83 -14.04 -0.02
C ALA A 210 -3.12 -14.83 0.23
N ALA A 211 -4.28 -14.32 -0.18
CA ALA A 211 -5.55 -15.03 -0.08
C ALA A 211 -5.58 -16.31 -0.93
N GLN A 212 -5.18 -16.22 -2.20
CA GLN A 212 -5.11 -17.40 -3.07
C GLN A 212 -4.11 -18.45 -2.55
N MET A 213 -2.98 -18.00 -2.00
CA MET A 213 -2.00 -18.87 -1.37
C MET A 213 -2.59 -19.57 -0.14
N ALA A 214 -3.35 -18.86 0.69
CA ALA A 214 -4.03 -19.45 1.84
C ALA A 214 -5.04 -20.53 1.42
N ASP A 215 -5.87 -20.26 0.41
CA ASP A 215 -6.84 -21.24 -0.12
C ASP A 215 -6.13 -22.51 -0.62
N ARG A 216 -5.02 -22.36 -1.35
CA ARG A 216 -4.23 -23.49 -1.84
C ARG A 216 -3.57 -24.25 -0.69
N LEU A 217 -2.98 -23.55 0.27
CA LEU A 217 -2.28 -24.17 1.38
C LEU A 217 -3.26 -24.95 2.27
N TYR A 218 -4.44 -24.40 2.54
CA TYR A 218 -5.51 -25.09 3.25
C TYR A 218 -5.88 -26.43 2.57
N ALA A 219 -6.06 -26.41 1.24
CA ALA A 219 -6.33 -27.61 0.48
C ALA A 219 -5.17 -28.63 0.55
N ASN A 220 -3.92 -28.16 0.48
CA ASN A 220 -2.73 -29.02 0.59
C ASN A 220 -2.59 -29.64 1.98
N ILE A 221 -2.86 -28.89 3.06
CA ILE A 221 -2.88 -29.44 4.42
C ILE A 221 -3.92 -30.56 4.54
N CYS A 222 -5.12 -30.36 3.99
CA CYS A 222 -6.16 -31.40 3.95
C CYS A 222 -5.72 -32.65 3.17
N LEU A 223 -5.03 -32.48 2.04
CA LEU A 223 -4.49 -33.58 1.24
C LEU A 223 -3.41 -34.34 2.03
N LYS A 224 -2.50 -33.63 2.67
CA LYS A 224 -1.43 -34.20 3.48
C LYS A 224 -1.96 -35.02 4.66
N MET A 225 -2.99 -34.54 5.36
CA MET A 225 -3.65 -35.30 6.43
C MET A 225 -4.27 -36.62 5.92
N LYS A 226 -4.65 -36.67 4.64
CA LYS A 226 -5.16 -37.87 3.96
C LYS A 226 -4.05 -38.69 3.27
N GLN A 227 -2.79 -38.35 3.49
CA GLN A 227 -1.62 -38.96 2.82
C GLN A 227 -1.71 -38.88 1.28
N GLN A 228 -2.33 -37.82 0.77
CA GLN A 228 -2.44 -37.54 -0.65
C GLN A 228 -1.40 -36.50 -1.09
N PRO A 229 -0.94 -36.54 -2.36
CA PRO A 229 0.04 -35.59 -2.86
C PRO A 229 -0.51 -34.17 -2.86
N GLU A 230 0.32 -33.23 -2.41
CA GLU A 230 0.07 -31.79 -2.47
C GLU A 230 0.03 -31.30 -3.91
N LYS A 231 -0.62 -30.15 -4.14
CA LYS A 231 -0.77 -29.54 -5.46
C LYS A 231 -0.05 -28.18 -5.52
N PRO A 232 0.57 -27.83 -6.65
CA PRO A 232 1.26 -26.56 -6.78
C PRO A 232 0.30 -25.37 -6.74
N PHE A 233 0.83 -24.24 -6.28
CA PHE A 233 0.17 -22.95 -6.33
C PHE A 233 0.22 -22.35 -7.73
N VAL A 234 -0.92 -21.83 -8.19
CA VAL A 234 -1.04 -21.12 -9.48
C VAL A 234 -1.68 -19.77 -9.21
N TYR A 235 -0.88 -18.71 -9.35
CA TYR A 235 -1.36 -17.35 -9.19
C TYR A 235 -2.27 -16.93 -10.35
N LYS A 236 -3.42 -16.35 -10.04
CA LYS A 236 -4.32 -15.72 -11.00
C LYS A 236 -4.45 -14.25 -10.64
N ASP A 237 -3.96 -13.35 -11.49
CA ASP A 237 -4.16 -11.92 -11.26
C ASP A 237 -5.61 -11.57 -11.58
N TYR A 238 -6.35 -11.07 -10.59
CA TYR A 238 -7.72 -10.57 -10.77
C TYR A 238 -7.75 -9.08 -11.16
N GLY A 239 -6.59 -8.49 -11.41
CA GLY A 239 -6.43 -7.06 -11.64
C GLY A 239 -6.12 -6.30 -10.36
N SER A 240 -6.13 -4.97 -10.45
CA SER A 240 -5.82 -4.08 -9.33
C SER A 240 -6.60 -2.79 -9.46
N LEU A 241 -7.09 -2.28 -8.32
CA LEU A 241 -7.78 -1.01 -8.20
C LEU A 241 -6.98 -0.12 -7.24
N VAL A 242 -6.83 1.15 -7.61
CA VAL A 242 -6.17 2.17 -6.80
C VAL A 242 -7.18 3.29 -6.56
N SER A 243 -7.36 3.67 -5.29
CA SER A 243 -8.22 4.79 -4.92
C SER A 243 -7.52 6.13 -5.23
N LEU A 244 -8.26 7.09 -5.79
CA LEU A 244 -7.78 8.47 -5.97
C LEU A 244 -8.68 9.42 -5.16
N SER A 245 -8.90 9.06 -3.90
CA SER A 245 -9.78 9.70 -2.93
C SER A 245 -11.22 9.95 -3.40
N ARG A 246 -11.82 11.11 -3.10
CA ARG A 246 -13.25 11.40 -3.30
C ARG A 246 -13.63 11.53 -4.76
N PHE A 247 -12.67 11.81 -5.64
CA PHE A 247 -12.93 12.12 -7.05
C PHE A 247 -13.07 10.87 -7.93
N SER A 248 -12.32 9.80 -7.66
CA SER A 248 -12.30 8.62 -8.54
C SER A 248 -11.59 7.43 -7.89
N ALA A 249 -11.74 6.24 -8.49
CA ALA A 249 -10.76 5.17 -8.40
C ALA A 249 -10.37 4.79 -9.83
N VAL A 250 -9.16 4.28 -10.02
CA VAL A 250 -8.69 3.83 -11.33
C VAL A 250 -8.08 2.45 -11.16
N GLY A 251 -8.34 1.56 -12.11
CA GLY A 251 -7.66 0.28 -12.13
C GLY A 251 -7.94 -0.55 -13.36
N ASN A 252 -7.34 -1.73 -13.39
CA ASN A 252 -7.51 -2.72 -14.44
C ASN A 252 -8.08 -4.00 -13.83
N LEU A 253 -9.06 -4.61 -14.49
CA LEU A 253 -9.58 -5.93 -14.13
C LEU A 253 -9.14 -6.96 -15.16
N MET A 254 -8.77 -8.15 -14.66
CA MET A 254 -8.40 -9.31 -15.48
C MET A 254 -9.41 -10.44 -15.22
N GLY A 255 -10.14 -10.90 -16.25
CA GLY A 255 -11.19 -11.91 -16.09
C GLY A 255 -11.71 -12.56 -17.39
N SER A 256 -12.02 -13.85 -17.31
CA SER A 256 -12.18 -14.82 -18.43
C SER A 256 -13.48 -14.77 -19.25
N LEU A 257 -14.36 -13.80 -19.03
CA LEU A 257 -15.67 -13.75 -19.71
C LEU A 257 -15.62 -13.02 -21.05
N ARG A 258 -14.65 -12.14 -21.26
CA ARG A 258 -14.29 -11.53 -22.54
C ARG A 258 -12.78 -11.28 -22.52
N SER A 259 -12.06 -11.87 -23.47
CA SER A 259 -10.61 -11.78 -23.58
C SER A 259 -10.14 -10.31 -23.65
N GLY A 260 -9.63 -9.75 -22.55
CA GLY A 260 -9.02 -8.43 -22.53
C GLY A 260 -8.86 -7.81 -21.14
N ASP A 261 -7.89 -6.89 -21.03
CA ASP A 261 -7.74 -5.96 -19.91
C ASP A 261 -8.88 -4.94 -19.93
N PHE A 262 -9.61 -4.80 -18.82
CA PHE A 262 -10.70 -3.82 -18.71
C PHE A 262 -10.30 -2.68 -17.77
N PHE A 263 -10.02 -1.52 -18.35
CA PHE A 263 -9.80 -0.28 -17.62
C PHE A 263 -11.12 0.20 -17.00
N VAL A 264 -11.10 0.46 -15.69
CA VAL A 264 -12.26 0.99 -14.98
C VAL A 264 -11.89 2.24 -14.22
N GLU A 265 -12.75 3.25 -14.33
CA GLU A 265 -12.57 4.54 -13.71
C GLU A 265 -13.85 4.99 -12.96
N GLY A 266 -13.69 5.92 -12.02
CA GLY A 266 -14.79 6.72 -11.48
C GLY A 266 -15.65 5.94 -10.49
N HIS A 267 -16.96 6.19 -10.52
CA HIS A 267 -17.90 5.58 -9.58
C HIS A 267 -17.93 4.05 -9.66
N ILE A 268 -17.73 3.47 -10.84
CA ILE A 268 -17.70 2.01 -11.02
C ILE A 268 -16.46 1.44 -10.34
N ALA A 269 -15.27 2.00 -10.60
CA ALA A 269 -14.03 1.59 -9.94
C ALA A 269 -14.14 1.74 -8.41
N ARG A 270 -14.76 2.82 -7.93
CA ARG A 270 -14.98 3.04 -6.49
C ARG A 270 -15.91 1.99 -5.89
N LEU A 271 -17.01 1.64 -6.56
CA LEU A 271 -17.92 0.58 -6.12
C LEU A 271 -17.21 -0.76 -6.04
N MET A 272 -16.32 -1.06 -6.99
CA MET A 272 -15.54 -2.29 -6.99
C MET A 272 -14.45 -2.31 -5.93
N TYR A 273 -13.78 -1.19 -5.66
CA TYR A 273 -12.84 -1.10 -4.54
C TYR A 273 -13.55 -1.39 -3.20
N ILE A 274 -14.74 -0.80 -3.01
CA ILE A 274 -15.58 -1.05 -1.83
C ILE A 274 -16.04 -2.52 -1.78
N SER A 275 -16.34 -3.14 -2.93
CA SER A 275 -16.76 -4.54 -2.97
C SER A 275 -15.62 -5.50 -2.64
N LEU A 276 -14.37 -5.20 -3.01
CA LEU A 276 -13.19 -5.97 -2.60
C LEU A 276 -13.04 -5.99 -1.08
N TYR A 277 -13.18 -4.84 -0.42
CA TYR A 277 -13.15 -4.74 1.04
C TYR A 277 -14.27 -5.57 1.68
N GLN A 278 -15.47 -5.56 1.10
CA GLN A 278 -16.59 -6.37 1.62
C GLN A 278 -16.42 -7.85 1.40
N ARG A 279 -15.83 -8.26 0.26
CA ARG A 279 -15.51 -9.66 0.02
C ARG A 279 -14.49 -10.15 1.04
N HIS A 280 -13.52 -9.33 1.41
CA HIS A 280 -12.58 -9.63 2.49
C HIS A 280 -13.28 -9.78 3.86
N LEU A 281 -14.16 -8.83 4.23
CA LEU A 281 -14.96 -8.97 5.46
C LEU A 281 -15.86 -10.20 5.45
N ALA A 282 -16.46 -10.53 4.30
CA ALA A 282 -17.30 -11.71 4.14
C ALA A 282 -16.49 -13.01 4.26
N SER A 283 -15.24 -13.04 3.80
CA SER A 283 -14.35 -14.21 4.00
C SER A 283 -13.98 -14.42 5.47
N LEU A 284 -13.96 -13.37 6.29
CA LEU A 284 -13.63 -13.47 7.71
C LEU A 284 -14.86 -13.76 8.59
N TYR A 285 -15.98 -13.09 8.32
CA TYR A 285 -17.14 -13.05 9.23
C TYR A 285 -18.45 -13.55 8.60
N GLY A 286 -18.41 -13.98 7.33
CA GLY A 286 -19.60 -14.35 6.56
C GLY A 286 -20.34 -13.14 5.97
N TRP A 287 -21.21 -13.41 4.99
CA TRP A 287 -21.92 -12.39 4.23
C TRP A 287 -22.91 -11.57 5.07
N PHE A 288 -23.51 -12.17 6.09
CA PHE A 288 -24.43 -11.47 6.98
C PHE A 288 -23.71 -10.36 7.75
N SER A 289 -22.64 -10.71 8.46
CA SER A 289 -21.81 -9.78 9.24
C SER A 289 -21.19 -8.69 8.36
N ALA A 290 -20.70 -9.04 7.17
CA ALA A 290 -20.16 -8.06 6.22
C ALA A 290 -21.22 -7.05 5.74
N SER A 291 -22.46 -7.52 5.53
CA SER A 291 -23.59 -6.68 5.12
C SER A 291 -24.04 -5.76 6.25
N VAL A 292 -24.15 -6.28 7.48
CA VAL A 292 -24.46 -5.49 8.68
C VAL A 292 -23.38 -4.42 8.90
N TYR A 293 -22.11 -4.78 8.77
CA TYR A 293 -20.99 -3.82 8.91
C TYR A 293 -21.03 -2.73 7.82
N ARG A 294 -21.39 -3.06 6.57
CA ARG A 294 -21.58 -2.06 5.50
C ARG A 294 -22.71 -1.08 5.86
N ILE A 295 -23.85 -1.59 6.34
CA ILE A 295 -24.99 -0.76 6.73
C ILE A 295 -24.62 0.13 7.91
N ALA A 296 -23.98 -0.44 8.94
CA ALA A 296 -23.47 0.29 10.09
C ALA A 296 -22.46 1.38 9.69
N GLN A 297 -21.51 1.09 8.81
CA GLN A 297 -20.57 2.11 8.29
C GLN A 297 -21.28 3.22 7.51
N LYS A 298 -22.33 2.90 6.74
CA LYS A 298 -23.09 3.89 5.97
C LYS A 298 -23.89 4.81 6.91
N LEU A 299 -24.48 4.26 7.95
CA LEU A 299 -25.19 5.00 9.01
C LEU A 299 -24.21 5.82 9.87
N LEU A 300 -23.09 5.22 10.27
CA LEU A 300 -22.05 5.90 11.05
C LEU A 300 -21.34 6.99 10.24
N ARG A 301 -21.16 6.85 8.92
CA ARG A 301 -20.66 7.94 8.06
C ARG A 301 -21.63 9.12 7.95
N TRP A 302 -22.91 8.89 8.22
CA TRP A 302 -23.90 9.96 8.28
C TRP A 302 -23.81 10.75 9.60
N GLN A 303 -23.29 10.13 10.67
CA GLN A 303 -23.18 10.75 12.00
C GLN A 303 -21.74 11.11 12.42
N ARG A 304 -20.70 10.51 11.84
CA ARG A 304 -19.31 10.72 12.27
C ARG A 304 -18.64 11.90 11.55
N PRO A 305 -17.85 12.71 12.28
CA PRO A 305 -16.99 13.73 11.69
C PRO A 305 -16.02 13.13 10.65
N LYS A 306 -15.81 13.84 9.54
CA LYS A 306 -14.93 13.43 8.41
C LYS A 306 -13.47 13.23 8.80
N LEU A 307 -13.06 13.75 9.96
CA LEU A 307 -11.73 13.57 10.54
C LEU A 307 -11.90 13.42 12.06
N LYS A 308 -11.23 12.43 12.67
CA LYS A 308 -11.14 12.34 14.12
C LYS A 308 -10.00 13.23 14.59
N LEU A 309 -10.35 14.30 15.31
CA LEU A 309 -9.41 15.25 15.91
C LEU A 309 -8.90 14.79 17.30
N HIS A 310 -9.25 13.57 17.71
CA HIS A 310 -8.91 12.93 18.98
C HIS A 310 -8.94 11.41 18.83
#